data_AF-A0A6B1HFI4-F1
#
_entry.id   AF-A0A6B1HFI4-F1
#
_cell.length_a   1.000
_cell.length_b   1.000
_cell.length_c   1.000
_cell.angle_alpha   90.00
_cell.angle_beta   90.00
_cell.angle_gamma   90.00
#
_symmetry.space_group_name_H-M   'P 1'
#
loop_
_entity.id
_entity.type
_entity.pdbx_description
1 polymer ?
#
loop_
_entity_poly.entity_id
_entity_poly.type
_entity_poly.pdbx_seq_one_letter_code
_entity_poly.pdbx_strand_id
1 'polypeptide(L)'
;MGPRRLDERTRRRLCGHGRGHAANDRPRLSLHDEANGVTVHRIRPLPTGTLQGDFRLAPGLIDETREALFGFFEAGRRDGGHEGICLWAGIEQPSITTFDAVIVPAASHGPRGVFVTAGQFADAVAEAHDSGLGILAQVHSHPGWDTRHSDGDDELIVMPFERMLSLVAPFYGRTVTSIGDFSVHQFQDHRWVLCSRNSVFAGIRTESVE
;
A
#
# COMPACT_ATOMS: atom_id res chain seq x y z
N MET A 1 -13.05 22.05 -24.72
CA MET A 1 -12.38 20.73 -24.68
C MET A 1 -12.53 20.21 -23.26
N GLY A 2 -13.45 19.27 -23.05
CA GLY A 2 -13.72 18.70 -21.72
C GLY A 2 -12.90 17.41 -21.47
N PRO A 3 -12.75 16.98 -20.21
CA PRO A 3 -11.97 15.79 -19.87
C PRO A 3 -12.69 14.52 -20.36
N ARG A 4 -11.95 13.65 -21.06
CA ARG A 4 -12.46 12.35 -21.51
C ARG A 4 -12.50 11.40 -20.32
N ARG A 5 -13.71 10.95 -19.96
CA ARG A 5 -13.90 9.82 -19.03
C ARG A 5 -13.36 8.54 -19.67
N LEU A 6 -12.62 7.75 -18.90
CA LEU A 6 -12.17 6.42 -19.29
C LEU A 6 -13.37 5.46 -19.44
N ASP A 7 -13.32 4.63 -20.49
CA ASP A 7 -14.35 3.69 -20.94
C ASP A 7 -14.58 2.53 -19.95
N GLU A 8 -15.85 2.23 -19.67
CA GLU A 8 -16.37 1.12 -18.85
C GLU A 8 -15.94 -0.28 -19.31
N ARG A 9 -15.38 -0.43 -20.52
CA ARG A 9 -14.92 -1.72 -21.05
C ARG A 9 -13.60 -2.22 -20.46
N THR A 10 -12.77 -1.38 -19.85
CA THR A 10 -11.54 -1.82 -19.18
C THR A 10 -11.83 -2.47 -17.81
N ARG A 11 -13.01 -2.21 -17.22
CA ARG A 11 -13.42 -2.79 -15.92
C ARG A 11 -13.88 -4.26 -15.98
N ARG A 12 -14.10 -4.86 -17.16
CA ARG A 12 -14.80 -6.16 -17.29
C ARG A 12 -13.95 -7.34 -17.79
N ARG A 13 -12.63 -7.35 -17.57
CA ARG A 13 -11.75 -8.49 -17.93
C ARG A 13 -11.10 -9.22 -16.75
N LEU A 14 -11.79 -9.34 -15.61
CA LEU A 14 -11.32 -10.15 -14.48
C LEU A 14 -12.29 -11.26 -14.02
N CYS A 15 -13.43 -11.45 -14.67
CA CYS A 15 -14.45 -12.41 -14.21
C CYS A 15 -14.67 -13.55 -15.20
N GLY A 16 -13.85 -14.60 -15.09
CA GLY A 16 -14.02 -15.90 -15.75
C GLY A 16 -14.76 -16.90 -14.85
N HIS A 17 -15.74 -17.59 -15.41
CA HIS A 17 -16.77 -18.43 -14.78
C HIS A 17 -16.30 -19.70 -14.05
N GLY A 18 -17.03 -20.07 -12.98
CA GLY A 18 -17.18 -21.44 -12.49
C GLY A 18 -18.47 -21.62 -11.67
N ARG A 19 -19.39 -22.49 -12.14
CA ARG A 19 -20.68 -22.84 -11.49
C ARG A 19 -20.50 -24.03 -10.53
N GLY A 20 -21.26 -24.08 -9.44
CA GLY A 20 -21.52 -25.30 -8.65
C GLY A 20 -21.97 -25.04 -7.22
N HIS A 21 -23.05 -25.69 -6.79
CA HIS A 21 -23.80 -25.52 -5.54
C HIS A 21 -23.05 -25.84 -4.23
N ALA A 22 -23.36 -25.12 -3.14
CA ALA A 22 -24.14 -25.62 -2.00
C ALA A 22 -24.24 -24.52 -0.91
N ALA A 23 -25.44 -24.32 -0.37
CA ALA A 23 -25.67 -23.50 0.81
C ALA A 23 -25.00 -24.18 2.02
N ASN A 24 -24.28 -23.40 2.83
CA ASN A 24 -24.05 -23.76 4.23
C ASN A 24 -23.83 -22.50 5.05
N ASP A 25 -24.71 -22.33 6.04
CA ASP A 25 -24.56 -21.42 7.16
C ASP A 25 -23.15 -21.50 7.73
N ARG A 26 -22.43 -20.38 7.69
CA ARG A 26 -21.24 -20.17 8.52
C ARG A 26 -21.45 -18.93 9.37
N PRO A 27 -21.05 -18.98 10.65
CA PRO A 27 -21.32 -17.91 11.60
C PRO A 27 -20.62 -16.61 11.15
N ARG A 28 -21.31 -15.49 11.36
CA ARG A 28 -20.76 -14.13 11.21
C ARG A 28 -19.57 -14.02 12.17
N LEU A 29 -18.35 -14.17 11.66
CA LEU A 29 -17.14 -13.92 12.44
C LEU A 29 -17.11 -12.45 12.85
N SER A 30 -16.95 -12.21 14.14
CA SER A 30 -16.85 -10.87 14.70
C SER A 30 -15.48 -10.27 14.34
N LEU A 31 -15.41 -8.96 14.16
CA LEU A 31 -14.17 -8.20 13.92
C LEU A 31 -13.06 -8.46 14.96
N HIS A 32 -13.43 -8.98 16.14
CA HIS A 32 -12.52 -9.25 17.24
C HIS A 32 -11.82 -10.61 17.15
N ASP A 33 -12.35 -11.57 16.38
CA ASP A 33 -11.82 -12.93 16.36
C ASP A 33 -10.71 -13.15 15.30
N GLU A 34 -10.66 -12.38 14.21
CA GLU A 34 -9.64 -12.55 13.16
C GLU A 34 -8.32 -11.81 13.42
N ALA A 35 -8.27 -10.93 14.44
CA ALA A 35 -7.14 -10.05 14.72
C ALA A 35 -6.19 -10.55 15.84
N ASN A 36 -6.53 -11.63 16.54
CA ASN A 36 -5.74 -12.13 17.66
C ASN A 36 -4.50 -12.91 17.17
N GLY A 37 -3.38 -12.20 16.96
CA GLY A 37 -2.04 -12.77 17.13
C GLY A 37 -1.10 -12.81 15.93
N VAL A 38 -1.47 -12.26 14.76
CA VAL A 38 -0.53 -12.23 13.62
C VAL A 38 0.50 -11.12 13.84
N THR A 39 1.70 -11.54 14.25
CA THR A 39 2.89 -10.69 14.37
C THR A 39 3.76 -10.90 13.14
N VAL A 40 4.51 -9.86 12.76
CA VAL A 40 5.35 -9.95 11.57
C VAL A 40 6.56 -10.83 11.85
N HIS A 41 6.93 -11.67 10.89
CA HIS A 41 8.15 -12.46 10.98
C HIS A 41 9.36 -11.54 10.78
N ARG A 42 10.13 -11.33 11.85
CA ARG A 42 11.34 -10.52 11.80
C ARG A 42 12.43 -11.08 12.72
N ILE A 43 13.59 -11.34 12.14
CA ILE A 43 14.81 -11.78 12.81
C ILE A 43 15.84 -10.64 12.82
N ARG A 44 15.90 -9.83 11.75
CA ARG A 44 16.86 -8.72 11.65
C ARG A 44 16.40 -7.54 12.51
N PRO A 45 17.30 -6.77 13.13
CA PRO A 45 16.93 -5.55 13.82
C PRO A 45 16.15 -4.60 12.91
N LEU A 46 15.09 -3.96 13.43
CA LEU A 46 14.43 -2.83 12.78
C LEU A 46 14.91 -1.56 13.46
N PRO A 47 15.84 -0.79 12.87
CA PRO A 47 16.22 0.48 13.45
C PRO A 47 15.02 1.43 13.43
N THR A 48 14.93 2.28 14.46
CA THR A 48 13.95 3.35 14.54
C THR A 48 14.64 4.70 14.36
N GLY A 49 13.93 5.69 13.81
CA GLY A 49 14.52 6.98 13.52
C GLY A 49 13.51 8.07 13.19
N THR A 50 14.03 9.19 12.72
CA THR A 50 13.24 10.36 12.31
C THR A 50 13.08 10.33 10.80
N LEU A 51 11.86 10.59 10.32
CA LEU A 51 11.59 10.83 8.91
C LEU A 51 12.46 11.97 8.37
N GLN A 52 13.10 11.77 7.21
CA GLN A 52 13.94 12.76 6.55
C GLN A 52 13.24 13.33 5.31
N GLY A 53 13.08 14.66 5.29
CA GLY A 53 12.44 15.40 4.20
C GLY A 53 10.99 15.79 4.48
N ASP A 54 10.44 16.57 3.55
CA ASP A 54 9.06 17.06 3.59
C ASP A 54 8.23 16.41 2.49
N PHE A 55 7.05 15.91 2.87
CA PHE A 55 6.16 15.16 1.99
C PHE A 55 4.75 15.77 2.00
N ARG A 56 4.12 15.83 0.83
CA ARG A 56 2.74 16.30 0.67
C ARG A 56 1.90 15.24 -0.02
N LEU A 57 0.70 15.03 0.51
CA LEU A 57 -0.27 14.10 -0.03
C LEU A 57 -1.38 14.90 -0.70
N ALA A 58 -1.67 14.57 -1.96
CA ALA A 58 -2.84 15.11 -2.63
C ALA A 58 -4.12 14.80 -1.82
N PRO A 59 -5.15 15.66 -1.88
CA PRO A 59 -6.44 15.37 -1.27
C PRO A 59 -6.99 14.06 -1.81
N GLY A 60 -7.47 13.18 -0.92
CA GLY A 60 -8.05 11.89 -1.30
C GLY A 60 -7.05 10.74 -1.48
N LEU A 61 -5.73 11.00 -1.52
CA LEU A 61 -4.71 9.95 -1.69
C LEU A 61 -4.84 8.82 -0.66
N ILE A 62 -5.13 9.17 0.60
CA ILE A 62 -5.33 8.19 1.68
C ILE A 62 -6.59 7.33 1.45
N ASP A 63 -7.68 7.94 0.99
CA ASP A 63 -8.92 7.22 0.68
C ASP A 63 -8.73 6.30 -0.52
N GLU A 64 -8.08 6.78 -1.59
CA GLU A 64 -7.73 5.95 -2.75
C GLU A 64 -6.81 4.79 -2.38
N THR A 65 -5.84 5.03 -1.49
CA THR A 65 -4.96 3.99 -0.96
C THR A 65 -5.77 2.95 -0.20
N ARG A 66 -6.69 3.38 0.66
CA ARG A 66 -7.58 2.48 1.40
C ARG A 66 -8.41 1.61 0.47
N GLU A 67 -9.06 2.20 -0.53
CA GLU A 67 -9.87 1.47 -1.50
C GLU A 67 -9.02 0.46 -2.30
N ALA A 68 -7.81 0.84 -2.71
CA ALA A 68 -6.88 -0.05 -3.39
C ALA A 68 -6.52 -1.26 -2.53
N LEU A 69 -6.05 -1.04 -1.29
CA LEU A 69 -5.63 -2.10 -0.37
C LEU A 69 -6.81 -3.01 0.01
N PHE A 70 -7.96 -2.42 0.34
CA PHE A 70 -9.14 -3.17 0.74
C PHE A 70 -9.76 -3.94 -0.43
N GLY A 71 -9.61 -3.45 -1.66
CA GLY A 71 -10.02 -4.17 -2.87
C GLY A 71 -9.38 -5.56 -2.99
N PHE A 72 -8.12 -5.70 -2.59
CA PHE A 72 -7.43 -7.00 -2.56
C PHE A 72 -8.01 -7.95 -1.51
N PHE A 73 -8.34 -7.43 -0.32
CA PHE A 73 -9.03 -8.22 0.70
C PHE A 73 -10.35 -8.76 0.18
N GLU A 74 -11.17 -7.90 -0.44
CA GLU A 74 -12.47 -8.31 -0.97
C GLU A 74 -12.34 -9.35 -2.10
N ALA A 75 -11.35 -9.18 -2.98
CA ALA A 75 -11.06 -10.15 -4.04
C ALA A 75 -10.63 -11.52 -3.48
N GLY A 76 -9.84 -11.52 -2.41
CA GLY A 76 -9.35 -12.72 -1.71
C GLY A 76 -10.27 -13.22 -0.60
N ARG A 77 -11.48 -12.66 -0.41
CA ARG A 77 -12.30 -12.91 0.78
C ARG A 77 -12.67 -14.38 0.98
N ARG A 78 -12.77 -15.15 -0.11
CA ARG A 78 -13.03 -16.60 -0.03
C ARG A 78 -11.86 -17.41 0.51
N ASP A 79 -10.66 -16.85 0.41
CA ASP A 79 -9.38 -17.46 0.82
C ASP A 79 -8.87 -16.87 2.16
N GLY A 80 -9.71 -16.10 2.87
CA GLY A 80 -9.36 -15.43 4.13
C GLY A 80 -8.96 -13.95 3.99
N GLY A 81 -9.01 -13.41 2.77
CA GLY A 81 -8.55 -12.06 2.45
C GLY A 81 -7.08 -12.04 2.04
N HIS A 82 -6.74 -11.15 1.10
CA HIS A 82 -5.36 -10.98 0.65
C HIS A 82 -4.79 -9.64 1.14
N GLU A 83 -3.50 -9.65 1.50
CA GLU A 83 -2.71 -8.43 1.59
C GLU A 83 -2.74 -7.69 0.26
N GLY A 84 -2.93 -6.38 0.34
CA GLY A 84 -2.98 -5.48 -0.81
C GLY A 84 -1.67 -4.73 -0.98
N ILE A 85 -1.43 -4.28 -2.22
CA ILE A 85 -0.29 -3.42 -2.54
C ILE A 85 -0.73 -2.32 -3.50
N CYS A 86 -0.21 -1.12 -3.28
CA CYS A 86 -0.23 -0.04 -4.25
C CYS A 86 1.07 0.76 -4.17
N LEU A 87 1.26 1.63 -5.14
CA LEU A 87 2.40 2.51 -5.26
C LEU A 87 1.90 3.94 -5.22
N TRP A 88 2.62 4.82 -4.52
CA TRP A 88 2.35 6.25 -4.62
C TRP A 88 3.26 6.86 -5.68
N ALA A 89 2.63 7.50 -6.65
CA ALA A 89 3.30 8.24 -7.71
C ALA A 89 3.21 9.74 -7.44
N GLY A 90 4.25 10.48 -7.81
CA GLY A 90 4.30 11.92 -7.60
C GLY A 90 5.56 12.56 -8.15
N ILE A 91 5.92 13.72 -7.60
CA ILE A 91 7.06 14.51 -8.05
C ILE A 91 8.01 14.75 -6.88
N GLU A 92 9.28 14.42 -7.07
CA GLU A 92 10.34 14.82 -6.16
C GLU A 92 10.94 16.16 -6.60
N GLN A 93 10.94 17.13 -5.70
CA GLN A 93 11.61 18.42 -5.86
C GLN A 93 12.68 18.58 -4.77
N PRO A 94 13.65 19.50 -4.93
CA PRO A 94 14.78 19.61 -4.00
C PRO A 94 14.39 19.75 -2.51
N SER A 95 13.26 20.40 -2.21
CA SER A 95 12.80 20.65 -0.85
C SER A 95 11.55 19.88 -0.45
N ILE A 96 10.85 19.25 -1.38
CA ILE A 96 9.53 18.65 -1.12
C ILE A 96 9.23 17.53 -2.09
N THR A 97 8.61 16.47 -1.59
CA THR A 97 8.08 15.38 -2.40
C THR A 97 6.56 15.39 -2.34
N THR A 98 5.90 15.51 -3.49
CA THR A 98 4.44 15.38 -3.58
C THR A 98 4.09 13.96 -3.97
N PHE A 99 2.97 13.47 -3.45
CA PHE A 99 2.34 12.22 -3.86
C PHE A 99 0.95 12.55 -4.38
N ASP A 100 0.76 12.30 -5.67
CA ASP A 100 -0.33 12.85 -6.46
C ASP A 100 -1.30 11.76 -6.92
N ALA A 101 -0.85 10.51 -6.99
CA ALA A 101 -1.67 9.40 -7.47
C ALA A 101 -1.35 8.06 -6.78
N VAL A 102 -2.36 7.20 -6.71
CA VAL A 102 -2.23 5.79 -6.34
C VAL A 102 -2.22 4.94 -7.61
N ILE A 103 -1.18 4.12 -7.78
CA ILE A 103 -1.08 3.14 -8.87
C ILE A 103 -1.16 1.74 -8.27
N VAL A 104 -2.06 0.91 -8.80
CA VAL A 104 -2.26 -0.46 -8.33
C VAL A 104 -1.62 -1.41 -9.32
N PRO A 105 -0.41 -1.96 -9.03
CA PRO A 105 0.23 -2.88 -9.94
C PRO A 105 -0.55 -4.20 -10.00
N ALA A 106 -0.38 -4.93 -11.10
CA ALA A 106 -0.72 -6.35 -11.09
C ALA A 106 0.15 -7.07 -10.04
N ALA A 107 -0.48 -7.90 -9.21
CA ALA A 107 0.20 -8.61 -8.13
C ALA A 107 -0.29 -10.05 -8.04
N SER A 108 0.58 -10.92 -7.52
CA SER A 108 0.23 -12.28 -7.12
C SER A 108 0.10 -12.35 -5.60
N HIS A 109 -0.85 -13.13 -5.10
CA HIS A 109 -1.08 -13.29 -3.67
C HIS A 109 -0.82 -14.74 -3.27
N GLY A 110 -0.29 -14.93 -2.06
CA GLY A 110 -0.13 -16.26 -1.50
C GLY A 110 -0.08 -16.22 0.03
N PRO A 111 0.09 -17.38 0.68
CA PRO A 111 0.15 -17.48 2.15
C PRO A 111 1.27 -16.67 2.81
N ARG A 112 2.21 -16.15 2.01
CA ARG A 112 3.39 -15.40 2.46
C ARG A 112 3.35 -13.92 2.05
N GLY A 113 2.19 -13.46 1.59
CA GLY A 113 1.92 -12.05 1.29
C GLY A 113 1.66 -11.76 -0.18
N VAL A 114 1.89 -10.50 -0.55
CA VAL A 114 1.68 -9.95 -1.89
C VAL A 114 3.01 -9.78 -2.63
N PHE A 115 3.03 -10.20 -3.90
CA PHE A 115 4.24 -10.22 -4.73
C PHE A 115 4.01 -9.49 -6.04
N VAL A 116 4.88 -8.52 -6.33
CA VAL A 116 4.93 -7.81 -7.60
C VAL A 116 6.23 -8.20 -8.30
N THR A 117 6.12 -8.76 -9.49
CA THR A 117 7.30 -9.10 -10.30
C THR A 117 7.95 -7.85 -10.88
N ALA A 118 9.22 -7.92 -11.28
CA ALA A 118 9.92 -6.81 -11.91
C ALA A 118 9.21 -6.29 -13.18
N GLY A 119 8.59 -7.18 -13.96
CA GLY A 119 7.79 -6.78 -15.14
C GLY A 119 6.53 -5.99 -14.77
N GLN A 120 5.77 -6.47 -13.78
CA GLN A 120 4.58 -5.78 -13.28
C GLN A 120 4.92 -4.42 -12.65
N PHE A 121 6.06 -4.33 -11.97
CA PHE A 121 6.56 -3.06 -11.44
C PHE A 121 6.97 -2.11 -12.58
N ALA A 122 7.65 -2.61 -13.62
CA ALA A 122 8.02 -1.81 -14.78
C ALA A 122 6.79 -1.27 -15.52
N ASP A 123 5.72 -2.06 -15.64
CA ASP A 123 4.44 -1.61 -16.21
C ASP A 123 3.83 -0.46 -15.39
N ALA A 124 3.87 -0.56 -14.05
CA ALA A 124 3.39 0.51 -13.17
C ALA A 124 4.26 1.78 -13.24
N VAL A 125 5.58 1.63 -13.40
CA VAL A 125 6.50 2.75 -13.64
C VAL A 125 6.18 3.43 -14.98
N ALA A 126 5.90 2.66 -16.03
CA ALA A 126 5.50 3.20 -17.31
C ALA A 126 4.18 3.98 -17.23
N GLU A 127 3.19 3.44 -16.50
CA GLU A 127 1.92 4.14 -16.24
C GLU A 127 2.11 5.47 -15.50
N ALA A 128 2.97 5.49 -14.48
CA ALA A 128 3.31 6.71 -13.76
C ALA A 128 3.97 7.74 -14.70
N HIS A 129 4.93 7.28 -15.49
CA HIS A 129 5.72 8.12 -16.39
C HIS A 129 4.86 8.72 -17.51
N ASP A 130 3.89 7.98 -18.05
CA ASP A 130 2.93 8.48 -19.03
C ASP A 130 2.09 9.65 -18.49
N SER A 131 1.98 9.74 -17.16
CA SER A 131 1.33 10.86 -16.44
C SER A 131 2.32 11.93 -15.96
N GLY A 132 3.60 11.82 -16.30
CA GLY A 132 4.66 12.73 -15.85
C GLY A 132 5.06 12.55 -14.39
N LEU A 133 4.75 11.41 -13.77
CA LEU A 133 5.02 11.10 -12.37
C LEU A 133 6.09 10.01 -12.22
N GLY A 134 6.80 10.02 -11.09
CA GLY A 134 7.66 8.91 -10.67
C GLY A 134 7.01 8.09 -9.57
N ILE A 135 7.33 6.80 -9.48
CA ILE A 135 6.97 5.97 -8.31
C ILE A 135 7.90 6.34 -7.15
N LEU A 136 7.34 6.85 -6.06
CA LEU A 136 8.11 7.42 -4.95
C LEU A 136 7.89 6.71 -3.60
N ALA A 137 6.85 5.87 -3.50
CA ALA A 137 6.63 5.04 -2.33
C ALA A 137 5.93 3.73 -2.69
N GLN A 138 6.13 2.72 -1.84
CA GLN A 138 5.34 1.50 -1.83
C GLN A 138 4.41 1.52 -0.61
N VAL A 139 3.18 1.05 -0.79
CA VAL A 139 2.22 0.89 0.30
C VAL A 139 1.62 -0.50 0.23
N HIS A 140 1.65 -1.23 1.35
CA HIS A 140 0.98 -2.52 1.44
C HIS A 140 0.19 -2.65 2.73
N SER A 141 -0.60 -3.72 2.84
CA SER A 141 -1.38 -4.00 4.03
C SER A 141 -1.01 -5.33 4.66
N HIS A 142 -1.12 -5.40 5.98
CA HIS A 142 -1.02 -6.63 6.76
C HIS A 142 -2.40 -7.07 7.26
N PRO A 143 -2.61 -8.38 7.50
CA PRO A 143 -3.87 -8.90 8.04
C PRO A 143 -4.13 -8.45 9.48
N GLY A 144 -3.07 -8.21 10.25
CA GLY A 144 -3.11 -7.92 11.68
C GLY A 144 -2.81 -6.47 12.04
N TRP A 145 -2.60 -6.26 13.34
CA TRP A 145 -2.26 -4.96 13.92
C TRP A 145 -0.77 -4.61 13.79
N ASP A 146 0.10 -5.62 13.68
CA ASP A 146 1.55 -5.43 13.59
C ASP A 146 1.92 -5.00 12.17
N THR A 147 2.23 -3.72 12.02
CA THR A 147 2.51 -3.07 10.74
C THR A 147 4.00 -2.74 10.57
N ARG A 148 4.88 -3.31 11.39
CA ARG A 148 6.32 -3.21 11.13
C ARG A 148 6.68 -3.99 9.87
N HIS A 149 7.74 -3.61 9.18
CA HIS A 149 8.30 -4.47 8.14
C HIS A 149 8.71 -5.83 8.73
N SER A 150 8.24 -6.90 8.10
CA SER A 150 8.84 -8.22 8.17
C SER A 150 10.21 -8.24 7.47
N ASP A 151 10.97 -9.32 7.63
CA ASP A 151 12.18 -9.50 6.82
C ASP A 151 11.87 -9.61 5.31
N GLY A 152 10.68 -10.12 4.96
CA GLY A 152 10.24 -10.20 3.57
C GLY A 152 10.00 -8.82 2.97
N ASP A 153 9.37 -7.90 3.73
CA ASP A 153 9.07 -6.55 3.25
C ASP A 153 10.35 -5.77 2.90
N ASP A 154 11.39 -5.93 3.71
CA ASP A 154 12.69 -5.31 3.47
C ASP A 154 13.35 -5.81 2.16
N GLU A 155 13.05 -7.04 1.72
CA GLU A 155 13.63 -7.71 0.55
C GLU A 155 12.80 -7.59 -0.72
N LEU A 156 11.47 -7.45 -0.57
CA LEU A 156 10.53 -7.46 -1.69
C LEU A 156 10.35 -6.08 -2.35
N ILE A 157 10.83 -5.00 -1.72
CA ILE A 157 10.84 -3.68 -2.35
C ILE A 157 11.89 -3.66 -3.46
N VAL A 158 11.40 -3.46 -4.69
CA VAL A 158 12.23 -3.44 -5.89
C VAL A 158 12.98 -2.10 -5.97
N MET A 159 14.31 -2.15 -5.79
CA MET A 159 15.23 -1.01 -5.91
C MET A 159 14.93 0.15 -4.95
N PRO A 160 15.13 -0.02 -3.63
CA PRO A 160 15.01 1.09 -2.70
C PRO A 160 16.04 2.19 -3.03
N PHE A 161 15.60 3.43 -2.93
CA PHE A 161 16.44 4.62 -3.05
C PHE A 161 16.30 5.48 -1.80
N GLU A 162 17.31 6.32 -1.55
CA GLU A 162 17.33 7.16 -0.35
C GLU A 162 16.07 8.03 -0.25
N ARG A 163 15.52 8.09 0.96
CA ARG A 163 14.27 8.79 1.32
C ARG A 163 12.98 8.17 0.78
N MET A 164 13.03 7.07 0.02
CA MET A 164 11.84 6.31 -0.39
C MET A 164 11.01 5.91 0.83
N LEU A 165 9.68 6.07 0.74
CA LEU A 165 8.77 5.63 1.78
C LEU A 165 8.23 4.23 1.50
N SER A 166 8.08 3.45 2.56
CA SER A 166 7.31 2.21 2.58
C SER A 166 6.31 2.24 3.72
N LEU A 167 5.02 2.24 3.38
CA LEU A 167 3.94 2.36 4.35
C LEU A 167 3.20 1.04 4.50
N VAL A 168 2.90 0.67 5.74
CA VAL A 168 2.18 -0.57 6.04
C VAL A 168 0.88 -0.25 6.77
N ALA A 169 -0.24 -0.62 6.15
CA ALA A 169 -1.56 -0.48 6.71
C ALA A 169 -1.98 -1.72 7.52
N PRO A 170 -2.61 -1.56 8.69
CA PRO A 170 -3.13 -2.69 9.44
C PRO A 170 -4.45 -3.20 8.85
N PHE A 171 -4.85 -4.41 9.23
CA PHE A 171 -6.18 -4.98 8.96
C PHE A 171 -6.61 -4.89 7.49
N TYR A 172 -5.71 -5.24 6.58
CA TYR A 172 -5.89 -5.16 5.13
C TYR A 172 -6.20 -3.75 4.59
N GLY A 173 -5.90 -2.69 5.36
CA GLY A 173 -6.24 -1.31 5.04
C GLY A 173 -7.62 -0.87 5.51
N ARG A 174 -8.44 -1.76 6.09
CA ARG A 174 -9.86 -1.49 6.42
C ARG A 174 -10.09 -0.29 7.33
N THR A 175 -9.14 -0.02 8.21
CA THR A 175 -9.26 1.00 9.26
C THR A 175 -8.50 2.28 8.92
N VAL A 176 -7.89 2.37 7.73
CA VAL A 176 -7.10 3.53 7.34
C VAL A 176 -8.02 4.72 7.07
N THR A 177 -7.72 5.83 7.74
CA THR A 177 -8.41 7.12 7.59
C THR A 177 -7.43 8.30 7.55
N SER A 178 -6.19 8.09 7.98
CA SER A 178 -5.15 9.11 8.04
C SER A 178 -3.76 8.51 7.89
N ILE A 179 -2.75 9.35 7.65
CA ILE A 179 -1.34 8.92 7.65
C ILE A 179 -0.91 8.29 8.99
N GLY A 180 -1.56 8.66 10.09
CA GLY A 180 -1.27 8.15 11.43
C GLY A 180 -1.69 6.71 11.66
N ASP A 181 -2.45 6.10 10.73
CA ASP A 181 -2.90 4.72 10.80
C ASP A 181 -1.88 3.74 10.20
N PHE A 182 -0.88 4.26 9.48
CA PHE A 182 0.21 3.48 8.91
C PHE A 182 1.41 3.43 9.84
N SER A 183 2.16 2.32 9.80
CA SER A 183 3.58 2.37 10.12
C SER A 183 4.34 2.87 8.89
N VAL A 184 5.15 3.92 9.07
CA VAL A 184 5.95 4.50 8.00
C VAL A 184 7.40 4.09 8.16
N HIS A 185 7.94 3.43 7.15
CA HIS A 185 9.34 3.13 7.02
C HIS A 185 9.94 4.03 5.95
N GLN A 186 11.20 4.41 6.14
CA GLN A 186 11.95 5.15 5.15
C GLN A 186 13.30 4.49 4.92
N PHE A 187 13.72 4.43 3.67
CA PHE A 187 15.06 3.99 3.34
C PHE A 187 16.05 5.13 3.63
N GLN A 188 16.97 4.89 4.56
CA GLN A 188 17.96 5.84 5.05
C GLN A 188 19.29 5.14 5.24
N ASP A 189 20.37 5.70 4.70
CA ASP A 189 21.73 5.17 4.85
C ASP A 189 21.81 3.67 4.47
N HIS A 190 21.22 3.33 3.32
CA HIS A 190 21.16 1.96 2.79
C HIS A 190 20.40 0.93 3.65
N ARG A 191 19.45 1.37 4.48
CA ARG A 191 18.61 0.47 5.30
C ARG A 191 17.22 1.02 5.55
N TRP A 192 16.26 0.14 5.83
CA TRP A 192 14.93 0.54 6.26
C TRP A 192 14.92 0.96 7.73
N VAL A 193 14.34 2.13 7.99
CA VAL A 193 14.16 2.71 9.32
C VAL A 193 12.67 2.90 9.59
N LEU A 194 12.17 2.36 10.70
CA LEU A 194 10.82 2.66 11.18
C LEU A 194 10.80 4.09 11.74
N CYS A 195 10.05 4.97 11.07
CA CYS A 195 9.96 6.37 11.44
C CYS A 195 9.08 6.56 12.68
N SER A 196 9.51 7.43 13.60
CA SER A 196 8.72 7.78 14.76
C SER A 196 7.44 8.52 14.35
N ARG A 197 6.33 8.23 15.04
CA ARG A 197 5.02 8.85 14.77
C ARG A 197 5.06 10.38 14.79
N ASN A 198 5.82 10.97 15.70
CA ASN A 198 5.98 12.43 15.77
C ASN A 198 6.66 12.99 14.51
N SER A 199 7.70 12.31 14.01
CA SER A 199 8.37 12.74 12.77
C SER A 199 7.48 12.59 11.53
N VAL A 200 6.64 11.55 11.49
CA VAL A 200 5.66 11.33 10.42
C VAL A 200 4.66 12.49 10.37
N PHE A 201 4.07 12.87 11.50
CA PHE A 201 3.13 14.00 11.54
C PHE A 201 3.78 15.35 11.25
N ALA A 202 5.06 15.51 11.58
CA ALA A 202 5.77 16.74 11.28
C ALA A 202 6.08 16.89 9.78
N GLY A 203 6.51 15.80 9.15
CA GLY A 203 7.04 15.79 7.77
C GLY A 203 6.01 15.45 6.68
N ILE A 204 4.96 14.68 6.98
CA ILE A 204 3.92 14.31 6.00
C ILE A 204 2.64 15.10 6.27
N ARG A 205 2.15 15.82 5.26
CA ARG A 205 0.93 16.64 5.36
C ARG A 205 0.03 16.40 4.17
N THR A 206 -1.27 16.24 4.42
CA THR A 206 -2.28 16.28 3.36
C THR A 206 -2.50 17.73 2.95
N GLU A 207 -2.53 17.99 1.65
CA GLU A 207 -2.88 19.31 1.15
C GLU A 207 -4.37 19.58 1.39
N SER A 208 -4.70 20.82 1.72
CA SER A 208 -6.10 21.23 1.85
C SER A 208 -6.69 21.45 0.47
N VAL A 209 -7.95 21.06 0.27
CA VAL A 209 -8.73 21.52 -0.88
C VAL A 209 -9.06 23.00 -0.61
N GLU A 210 -8.50 23.91 -1.40
CA GLU A 210 -8.89 25.33 -1.41
C GLU A 210 -10.30 25.53 -2.00
#